data_AF-A0A3S0B7W6-F1
#
_entry.id   AF-A0A3S0B7W6-F1
#
_cell.length_a   1.000
_cell.length_b   1.000
_cell.length_c   1.000
_cell.angle_alpha   90.00
_cell.angle_beta   90.00
_cell.angle_gamma   90.00
#
_symmetry.space_group_name_H-M   'P 1'
#
loop_
_entity.id
_entity.type
_entity.pdbx_description
1 polymer ?
#
loop_
_entity_poly.entity_id
_entity_poly.type
_entity_poly.pdbx_seq_one_letter_code
_entity_poly.pdbx_strand_id
1 'polypeptide(L)'
;MFYVVERSIVVLKPKQPFLDWINMNLANSADTLLDLNSVRIDCNSYLIPEVSEIEDGIAYVDEFFEALFQLEFASWTEDQTLWPQELSLKMFWEWFDVEISPTLIDLAGDSEESPSEDESHDTVH
;
A
#
# COMPACT_ATOMS: atom_id res chain seq x y z
N MET A 1 24.88 -2.59 8.66
CA MET A 1 25.09 -2.43 7.21
C MET A 1 23.72 -2.10 6.62
N PHE A 2 23.62 -1.20 5.65
CA PHE A 2 22.35 -0.88 4.97
C PHE A 2 22.25 -1.73 3.70
N TYR A 3 21.08 -2.31 3.44
CA TYR A 3 20.85 -3.18 2.28
C TYR A 3 19.80 -2.57 1.37
N VAL A 4 20.10 -2.56 0.07
CA VAL A 4 19.09 -2.24 -0.95
C VAL A 4 18.21 -3.47 -1.11
N VAL A 5 16.90 -3.28 -0.99
CA VAL A 5 15.92 -4.35 -1.23
C VAL A 5 15.55 -4.33 -2.71
N GLU A 6 15.49 -5.49 -3.36
CA GLU A 6 15.05 -5.67 -4.76
C GLU A 6 13.51 -5.51 -4.87
N ARG A 7 13.00 -4.37 -4.38
CA ARG A 7 11.58 -4.00 -4.35
C ARG A 7 11.45 -2.49 -4.47
N SER A 8 10.33 -2.06 -5.03
CA SER A 8 9.94 -0.65 -5.11
C SER A 8 8.66 -0.40 -4.30
N ILE A 9 8.37 0.86 -3.99
CA ILE A 9 7.12 1.25 -3.31
C ILE A 9 6.21 2.03 -4.25
N VAL A 10 4.92 1.75 -4.15
CA VAL A 10 3.83 2.59 -4.63
C VAL A 10 3.14 3.23 -3.43
N VAL A 11 2.99 4.54 -3.42
CA VAL A 11 2.16 5.25 -2.44
C VAL A 11 0.92 5.77 -3.14
N LEU A 12 -0.26 5.45 -2.60
CA LEU A 12 -1.55 5.94 -3.11
C LEU A 12 -1.99 7.13 -2.28
N LYS A 13 -2.12 8.29 -2.92
CA LYS A 13 -2.54 9.54 -2.26
C LYS A 13 -3.96 9.87 -2.68
N PRO A 14 -4.96 9.73 -1.78
CA PRO A 14 -6.36 9.91 -2.15
C PRO A 14 -6.68 11.33 -2.59
N LYS A 15 -7.45 11.50 -3.67
CA LYS A 15 -7.93 12.79 -4.17
C LYS A 15 -9.32 13.12 -3.63
N GLN A 16 -9.82 14.29 -3.99
CA GLN A 16 -11.16 14.76 -3.60
C GLN A 16 -12.27 13.74 -3.88
N PRO A 17 -12.33 13.04 -5.02
CA PRO A 17 -13.41 12.07 -5.27
C PRO A 17 -13.46 10.90 -4.27
N PHE A 18 -12.30 10.39 -3.83
CA PHE A 18 -12.27 9.33 -2.82
C PHE A 18 -12.66 9.87 -1.45
N LEU A 19 -12.22 11.08 -1.08
CA LEU A 19 -12.67 11.75 0.14
C LEU A 19 -14.19 11.97 0.15
N ASP A 20 -14.75 12.44 -0.97
CA ASP A 20 -16.18 12.65 -1.12
C ASP A 20 -16.93 11.33 -0.92
N TRP A 21 -16.42 10.23 -1.48
CA TRP A 21 -16.98 8.90 -1.25
C TRP A 21 -16.91 8.48 0.23
N ILE A 22 -15.77 8.66 0.92
CA ILE A 22 -15.63 8.35 2.35
C ILE A 22 -16.70 9.12 3.14
N ASN A 23 -16.77 10.43 2.94
CA ASN A 23 -17.67 11.30 3.68
C ASN A 23 -19.15 11.00 3.37
N MET A 24 -19.50 10.68 2.13
CA MET A 24 -20.88 10.37 1.75
C MET A 24 -21.38 9.04 2.30
N ASN A 25 -20.51 8.05 2.45
CA ASN A 25 -20.91 6.68 2.81
C ASN A 25 -20.64 6.33 4.27
N LEU A 26 -19.62 6.94 4.90
CA LEU A 26 -19.13 6.53 6.22
C LEU A 26 -19.31 7.60 7.31
N ALA A 27 -19.48 8.88 6.95
CA ALA A 27 -19.73 9.91 7.94
C ALA A 27 -21.16 9.81 8.49
N ASN A 28 -21.29 9.68 9.80
CA ASN A 28 -22.58 9.61 10.48
C ASN A 28 -23.14 10.99 10.86
N SER A 29 -22.31 12.03 10.81
CA SER A 29 -22.66 13.41 11.16
C SER A 29 -21.66 14.41 10.55
N ALA A 30 -21.97 15.71 10.64
CA ALA A 30 -21.07 16.77 10.20
C ALA A 30 -19.74 16.78 10.98
N ASP A 31 -19.75 16.36 12.24
CA ASP A 31 -18.56 16.34 13.10
C ASP A 31 -17.60 15.19 12.75
N THR A 32 -18.06 14.20 11.98
CA THR A 32 -17.25 13.06 11.51
C THR A 32 -16.73 13.23 10.09
N LEU A 33 -16.99 14.37 9.44
CA LEU A 33 -16.48 14.65 8.12
C LEU A 33 -14.97 14.83 8.17
N LEU A 34 -14.28 14.17 7.25
CA LEU A 34 -12.84 14.30 7.06
C LEU A 34 -12.55 15.38 6.01
N ASP A 35 -11.36 15.95 6.11
CA ASP A 35 -10.77 16.74 5.04
C ASP A 35 -9.64 15.97 4.35
N LEU A 36 -9.19 16.50 3.21
CA LEU A 36 -8.20 15.83 2.37
C LEU A 36 -6.84 15.70 3.06
N ASN A 37 -6.49 16.65 3.93
CA ASN A 37 -5.24 16.59 4.68
C ASN A 37 -5.27 15.48 5.73
N SER A 38 -6.42 15.27 6.35
CA SER A 38 -6.65 14.23 7.35
C SER A 38 -6.55 12.84 6.72
N VAL A 39 -7.15 12.64 5.53
CA VAL A 39 -7.05 11.37 4.80
C VAL A 39 -5.64 11.13 4.24
N ARG A 40 -4.92 12.19 3.85
CA ARG A 40 -3.56 12.08 3.31
C ARG A 40 -2.45 11.99 4.36
N ILE A 41 -2.78 12.09 5.66
CA ILE A 41 -1.75 12.07 6.72
C ILE A 41 -1.05 10.72 6.81
N ASP A 42 -1.77 9.64 6.49
CA ASP A 42 -1.31 8.26 6.56
C ASP A 42 -1.74 7.52 5.29
N CYS A 43 -1.07 7.84 4.18
CA CYS A 43 -1.34 7.21 2.89
C CYS A 43 -0.82 5.77 2.87
N ASN A 44 -1.62 4.85 2.34
CA ASN A 44 -1.18 3.48 2.16
C ASN A 44 -0.01 3.39 1.17
N SER A 45 0.94 2.51 1.52
CA SER A 45 2.13 2.21 0.72
C SER A 45 2.21 0.72 0.45
N TYR A 46 2.51 0.36 -0.78
CA TYR A 46 2.50 -1.01 -1.27
C TYR A 46 3.87 -1.36 -1.84
N LEU A 47 4.40 -2.53 -1.44
CA LEU A 47 5.60 -3.10 -2.04
C LEU A 47 5.25 -3.75 -3.38
N ILE A 48 5.97 -3.36 -4.42
CA ILE A 48 5.87 -3.92 -5.77
C ILE A 48 7.22 -4.54 -6.17
N PRO A 49 7.28 -5.33 -7.25
CA PRO A 49 8.56 -5.76 -7.82
C PRO A 49 9.49 -4.55 -8.07
N GLU A 50 10.80 -4.80 -8.09
CA GLU A 50 11.77 -3.77 -8.46
C GLU A 50 11.42 -3.20 -9.84
N VAL A 51 11.49 -1.87 -9.94
CA VAL A 51 11.28 -1.14 -11.18
C VAL A 51 12.52 -0.36 -11.54
N SER A 52 12.86 -0.32 -12.83
CA SER A 52 14.02 0.44 -13.30
C SER A 52 13.66 1.91 -13.51
N GLU A 53 12.44 2.18 -13.96
CA GLU A 53 11.92 3.52 -14.21
C GLU A 53 10.55 3.72 -13.53
N ILE A 54 10.12 4.97 -13.38
CA ILE A 54 8.82 5.30 -12.75
C ILE A 54 7.68 4.71 -13.60
N GLU A 55 7.84 4.74 -14.92
CA GLU A 55 6.93 4.25 -15.93
C GLU A 55 6.62 2.76 -15.76
N ASP A 56 7.62 1.94 -15.40
CA ASP A 56 7.41 0.52 -15.09
C ASP A 56 6.50 0.34 -13.87
N GLY A 57 6.65 1.20 -12.86
CA GLY A 57 5.79 1.23 -11.68
C GLY A 57 4.37 1.67 -12.00
N ILE A 58 4.21 2.65 -12.89
CA ILE A 58 2.90 3.08 -13.38
C ILE A 58 2.23 1.95 -14.18
N ALA A 59 2.96 1.25 -15.05
CA ALA A 59 2.43 0.12 -15.81
C ALA A 59 2.00 -1.03 -14.87
N TYR A 60 2.76 -1.29 -13.80
CA TYR A 60 2.36 -2.23 -12.77
C TYR A 60 1.06 -1.80 -12.07
N VAL A 61 0.93 -0.51 -11.73
CA VAL A 61 -0.31 0.01 -11.14
C VAL A 61 -1.48 -0.11 -12.12
N ASP A 62 -1.28 0.14 -13.42
CA ASP A 62 -2.32 -0.04 -14.44
C ASP A 62 -2.79 -1.50 -14.55
N GLU A 63 -1.90 -2.48 -14.36
CA GLU A 63 -2.25 -3.90 -14.37
C GLU A 63 -3.00 -4.33 -13.09
N PHE A 64 -2.62 -3.77 -11.94
CA PHE A 64 -3.12 -4.16 -10.62
C PHE A 64 -4.11 -3.15 -10.00
N PHE A 65 -4.61 -2.18 -10.78
CA PHE A 65 -5.41 -1.07 -10.25
C PHE A 65 -6.64 -1.55 -9.49
N GLU A 66 -7.34 -2.59 -9.96
CA GLU A 66 -8.55 -3.09 -9.29
C GLU A 66 -8.24 -3.59 -7.89
N ALA A 67 -7.16 -4.36 -7.74
CA ALA A 67 -6.75 -4.91 -6.44
C ALA A 67 -6.31 -3.79 -5.49
N LEU A 68 -5.52 -2.83 -5.99
CA LEU A 68 -5.10 -1.65 -5.22
C LEU A 68 -6.30 -0.82 -4.76
N PHE A 69 -7.27 -0.59 -5.64
CA PHE A 69 -8.47 0.18 -5.33
C PHE A 69 -9.34 -0.53 -4.28
N GLN A 70 -9.48 -1.86 -4.37
CA GLN A 70 -10.19 -2.65 -3.37
C GLN A 70 -9.49 -2.63 -2.01
N LEU A 71 -8.14 -2.67 -1.98
CA LEU A 71 -7.38 -2.52 -0.74
C LEU A 71 -7.62 -1.16 -0.09
N GLU A 72 -7.66 -0.09 -0.89
CA GLU A 72 -8.03 1.24 -0.38
C GLU A 72 -9.42 1.23 0.25
N PHE A 73 -10.45 0.69 -0.41
CA PHE A 73 -11.79 0.64 0.18
C PHE A 73 -11.87 -0.24 1.43
N ALA A 74 -11.18 -1.39 1.43
CA ALA A 74 -11.11 -2.31 2.56
C ALA A 74 -10.47 -1.68 3.79
N SER A 75 -9.56 -0.72 3.62
CA SER A 75 -8.97 0.01 4.75
C SER A 75 -9.98 0.89 5.49
N TRP A 76 -11.10 1.27 4.85
CA TRP A 76 -12.14 2.12 5.43
C TRP A 76 -13.40 1.36 5.85
N THR A 77 -13.80 0.34 5.11
CA THR A 77 -14.97 -0.48 5.46
C THR A 77 -14.91 -1.88 4.86
N GLU A 78 -15.30 -2.88 5.65
CA GLU A 78 -15.48 -4.26 5.18
C GLU A 78 -16.80 -4.45 4.40
N ASP A 79 -17.74 -3.51 4.50
CA ASP A 79 -19.02 -3.57 3.80
C ASP A 79 -18.89 -3.24 2.31
N GLN A 80 -18.69 -4.28 1.51
CA GLN A 80 -18.56 -4.20 0.05
C GLN A 80 -19.81 -3.67 -0.65
N THR A 81 -20.97 -3.60 0.02
CA THR A 81 -22.18 -3.02 -0.59
C THR A 81 -22.10 -1.50 -0.74
N LEU A 82 -21.23 -0.84 0.06
CA LEU A 82 -20.96 0.59 -0.03
C LEU A 82 -19.91 0.93 -1.09
N TRP A 83 -19.15 -0.07 -1.56
CA TRP A 83 -18.09 0.14 -2.54
C TRP A 83 -18.70 0.41 -3.92
N PRO A 84 -18.00 1.17 -4.78
CA PRO A 84 -18.38 1.27 -6.19
C PRO A 84 -18.40 -0.11 -6.84
N GLN A 85 -19.50 -0.46 -7.51
CA GLN A 85 -19.70 -1.79 -8.08
C GLN A 85 -18.90 -2.02 -9.38
N GLU A 86 -18.56 -0.93 -10.08
CA GLU A 86 -17.70 -0.96 -11.26
C GLU A 86 -16.46 -0.12 -11.00
N LEU A 87 -15.31 -0.79 -10.91
CA LEU A 87 -14.00 -0.15 -10.78
C LEU A 87 -13.38 -0.08 -12.18
N SER A 88 -12.95 1.11 -12.59
CA SER A 88 -12.28 1.30 -13.87
C SER A 88 -10.94 2.00 -13.67
N LEU A 89 -9.99 1.73 -14.57
CA LEU A 89 -8.68 2.34 -14.51
C LEU A 89 -8.75 3.87 -14.54
N LYS A 90 -9.66 4.42 -15.34
CA LYS A 90 -9.92 5.86 -15.39
C LYS A 90 -10.34 6.40 -14.02
N MET A 91 -11.27 5.73 -13.36
CA MET A 91 -11.75 6.13 -12.03
C MET A 91 -10.60 6.10 -11.02
N PHE A 92 -9.77 5.06 -11.04
CA PHE A 92 -8.60 4.96 -10.18
C PHE A 92 -7.68 6.18 -10.32
N TRP A 93 -7.33 6.58 -11.55
CA TRP A 93 -6.47 7.74 -11.80
C TRP A 93 -7.12 9.09 -11.46
N GLU A 94 -8.45 9.18 -11.52
CA GLU A 94 -9.20 10.35 -11.04
C GLU A 94 -9.21 10.42 -9.51
N TRP A 95 -9.10 9.27 -8.83
CA TRP A 95 -9.28 9.13 -7.38
C TRP A 95 -7.97 9.11 -6.59
N PHE A 96 -6.84 8.78 -7.20
CA PHE A 96 -5.54 8.77 -6.53
C PHE A 96 -4.47 9.51 -7.32
N ASP A 97 -3.55 10.18 -6.61
CA ASP A 97 -2.21 10.43 -7.12
C ASP A 97 -1.33 9.24 -6.74
N VAL A 98 -0.50 8.78 -7.68
CA VAL A 98 0.39 7.64 -7.47
C VAL A 98 1.82 8.15 -7.42
N GLU A 99 2.53 7.80 -6.36
CA GLU A 99 3.96 8.09 -6.22
C GLU A 99 4.74 6.78 -6.23
N ILE A 100 5.73 6.68 -7.12
CA ILE A 100 6.61 5.53 -7.22
C ILE A 100 7.94 5.88 -6.57
N SER A 101 8.40 5.02 -5.66
CA SER A 101 9.74 5.05 -5.09
C SER A 101 10.53 3.84 -5.61
N PRO A 102 11.38 4.01 -6.64
CA PRO A 102 12.09 2.89 -7.28
C PRO A 102 13.15 2.21 -6.39
N THR A 103 13.62 2.89 -5.34
CA THR A 103 14.71 2.39 -4.50
C THR A 103 14.29 2.40 -3.05
N LEU A 104 14.47 1.26 -2.39
CA LEU A 104 14.27 1.08 -0.96
C LEU A 104 15.57 0.71 -0.29
N ILE A 105 15.83 1.34 0.85
CA ILE A 105 17.00 1.07 1.67
C ILE A 105 16.49 0.60 3.02
N ASP A 106 16.74 -0.66 3.34
CA ASP A 106 16.43 -1.19 4.65
C ASP A 106 17.50 -0.73 5.65
N LEU A 107 17.03 -0.01 6.67
CA LEU A 107 17.86 0.48 7.77
C LEU A 107 17.85 -0.44 8.98
N ALA A 108 16.90 -1.38 9.04
CA ALA A 108 16.93 -2.48 9.98
C ALA A 108 18.01 -3.46 9.50
N GLY A 109 19.25 -3.23 9.92
CA GLY A 109 20.32 -4.20 9.66
C GLY A 109 19.95 -5.55 10.27
N ASP A 110 20.28 -6.64 9.59
CA ASP A 110 20.08 -8.02 10.06
C ASP A 110 20.49 -8.18 11.54
N SER A 111 19.49 -8.19 12.40
CA SER A 111 19.44 -9.01 13.59
C SER A 111 18.20 -9.85 13.32
N GLU A 112 18.30 -11.06 12.77
CA GLU A 112 18.86 -12.21 13.48
C GLU A 112 19.60 -13.14 12.51
N GLU A 113 20.90 -13.35 12.74
CA GLU A 113 21.46 -14.68 12.49
C GLU A 113 20.69 -15.61 13.44
N SER A 114 19.69 -16.34 12.92
CA SER A 114 19.18 -17.53 13.61
C SER A 114 20.40 -18.38 13.95
N PRO A 115 20.73 -18.65 15.23
CA PRO A 115 21.82 -19.55 15.52
C PRO A 115 21.43 -20.88 14.88
N SER A 116 22.22 -21.30 13.89
CA SER A 116 22.22 -22.69 13.47
C SER A 116 22.40 -23.51 14.74
N GLU A 117 21.39 -24.31 15.09
CA GLU A 117 21.49 -25.33 16.15
C GLU A 117 22.54 -26.35 15.70
N ASP A 118 23.80 -26.01 15.91
CA ASP A 118 24.96 -26.88 15.82
C ASP A 118 25.48 -27.06 17.24
N GLU A 119 24.70 -27.76 18.07
CA GLU A 119 25.25 -28.46 19.23
C GLU A 119 24.97 -29.95 19.10
N SER A 120 26.06 -30.65 18.76
CA SER A 120 26.30 -32.06 18.94
C SER A 120 25.81 -32.57 20.30
N HIS A 121 24.92 -33.56 20.28
CA HIS A 121 24.94 -34.60 21.31
C HIS A 121 25.34 -35.92 20.67
N ASP A 122 26.66 -36.06 20.52
CA ASP A 122 27.32 -37.35 20.51
C ASP A 122 27.11 -37.96 21.90
N THR A 123 26.33 -39.04 21.99
CA THR A 123 26.38 -39.91 23.16
C THR A 123 26.37 -41.35 22.68
N VAL A 124 27.58 -41.82 22.35
CA VAL A 124 27.96 -43.22 22.47
C VAL A 124 27.95 -43.58 23.95
N HIS A 125 26.93 -44.31 24.42
CA HIS A 125 27.10 -45.57 25.17
C HIS A 125 25.78 -46.29 25.45
#